data_AF-A0A0C2V5B1-F1
#
_entry.id   AF-A0A0C2V5B1-F1
#
_cell.length_a   1.000
_cell.length_b   1.000
_cell.length_c   1.000
_cell.angle_alpha   90.00
_cell.angle_beta   90.00
_cell.angle_gamma   90.00
#
_symmetry.space_group_name_H-M   'P 1'
#
loop_
_entity.id
_entity.type
_entity.pdbx_description
1 polymer ?
#
loop_
_entity_poly.entity_id
_entity_poly.type
_entity_poly.pdbx_seq_one_letter_code
_entity_poly.pdbx_strand_id
1 'polypeptide(L)'
;MKKLVLFVATSLLLATGVQASSTDEKAVSVSTVPPTHATPLAKASFEKKGFLTTKWCAQEGMFSDCRLETIVCGEGECFKKWEFGDKEKLELVLFVHNEGKYYEISPQEGFHISHAIEEGLSRNEVTIKGSYDSNKNMILATGFEAPPPPQKSFFKGCL
;
A
#
# COMPACT_ATOMS: atom_id res chain seq x y z
N MET A 1 7.19 26.46 -51.20
CA MET A 1 5.90 27.11 -50.87
C MET A 1 6.11 27.82 -49.53
N LYS A 2 6.69 29.02 -49.44
CA LYS A 2 6.14 30.38 -49.59
C LYS A 2 4.88 30.66 -48.73
N LYS A 3 5.14 31.37 -47.61
CA LYS A 3 4.32 32.40 -46.92
C LYS A 3 3.13 31.92 -46.06
N LEU A 4 2.69 32.59 -44.99
CA LEU A 4 3.16 33.69 -44.11
C LEU A 4 1.96 34.04 -43.17
N VAL A 5 2.25 34.61 -41.99
CA VAL A 5 1.42 35.48 -41.11
C VAL A 5 0.40 34.80 -40.17
N LEU A 6 0.53 34.82 -38.82
CA LEU A 6 0.53 35.89 -37.77
C LEU A 6 -0.85 36.52 -37.44
N PHE A 7 -1.00 36.87 -36.15
CA PHE A 7 -1.87 37.87 -35.48
C PHE A 7 -2.65 37.30 -34.27
N VAL A 8 -2.14 37.51 -33.03
CA VAL A 8 -2.43 38.61 -32.07
C VAL A 8 -3.64 38.26 -31.19
N ALA A 9 -3.42 37.77 -29.95
CA ALA A 9 -3.15 38.50 -28.70
C ALA A 9 -4.35 39.29 -28.16
N THR A 10 -4.88 38.88 -27.00
CA THR A 10 -5.42 39.82 -26.00
C THR A 10 -5.49 39.17 -24.62
N SER A 11 -4.72 39.73 -23.70
CA SER A 11 -4.78 39.57 -22.24
C SER A 11 -5.99 40.34 -21.67
N LEU A 12 -6.58 39.86 -20.57
CA LEU A 12 -7.09 40.64 -19.41
C LEU A 12 -7.70 39.66 -18.39
N LEU A 13 -7.10 39.42 -17.20
CA LEU A 13 -7.16 40.21 -15.96
C LEU A 13 -8.58 40.44 -15.42
N LEU A 14 -8.87 39.83 -14.26
CA LEU A 14 -9.64 40.32 -13.10
C LEU A 14 -9.63 39.19 -12.05
N ALA A 15 -9.52 39.36 -10.74
CA ALA A 15 -8.99 40.37 -9.80
C ALA A 15 -9.40 39.83 -8.41
N THR A 16 -8.54 40.01 -7.40
CA THR A 16 -8.88 40.26 -5.96
C THR A 16 -9.78 39.25 -5.22
N GLY A 17 -9.43 38.68 -4.07
CA GLY A 17 -8.58 39.15 -2.98
C GLY A 17 -9.31 38.91 -1.64
N VAL A 18 -8.59 39.16 -0.54
CA VAL A 18 -9.04 39.34 0.86
C VAL A 18 -8.77 38.18 1.83
N GLN A 19 -7.88 38.54 2.76
CA GLN A 19 -7.37 37.87 3.96
C GLN A 19 -8.41 37.82 5.09
N ALA A 20 -8.25 36.87 6.01
CA ALA A 20 -8.51 37.12 7.42
C ALA A 20 -7.66 36.19 8.31
N SER A 21 -6.73 36.82 9.01
CA SER A 21 -5.95 36.35 10.15
C SER A 21 -6.77 36.45 11.44
N SER A 22 -6.58 35.52 12.38
CA SER A 22 -6.83 35.79 13.81
C SER A 22 -5.96 34.90 14.70
N THR A 23 -5.00 35.54 15.37
CA THR A 23 -4.37 35.13 16.64
C THR A 23 -5.29 35.49 17.81
N ASP A 24 -5.38 34.61 18.82
CA ASP A 24 -5.60 34.89 20.26
C ASP A 24 -5.61 33.53 20.99
N GLU A 25 -4.53 33.07 21.63
CA GLU A 25 -4.08 33.31 23.01
C GLU A 25 -4.96 32.68 24.14
N LYS A 26 -4.34 31.75 24.87
CA LYS A 26 -4.41 31.51 26.33
C LYS A 26 -5.50 30.60 26.95
N ALA A 27 -5.09 29.39 27.34
CA ALA A 27 -5.29 28.90 28.72
C ALA A 27 -4.20 27.89 29.09
N VAL A 28 -3.48 28.24 30.17
CA VAL A 28 -2.44 27.47 30.84
C VAL A 28 -3.06 26.29 31.60
N SER A 29 -2.50 25.10 31.49
CA SER A 29 -2.41 24.19 32.63
C SER A 29 -1.03 23.52 32.66
N VAL A 30 -0.25 23.98 33.62
CA VAL A 30 1.00 23.37 34.08
C VAL A 30 0.68 21.99 34.64
N SER A 31 1.39 20.96 34.18
CA SER A 31 1.61 19.77 35.01
C SER A 31 3.05 19.31 34.83
N THR A 32 3.83 19.65 35.85
CA THR A 32 5.23 19.34 36.08
C THR A 32 5.41 17.86 36.44
N VAL A 33 6.17 17.07 35.66
CA VAL A 33 7.22 16.15 36.16
C VAL A 33 8.19 15.74 35.00
N PRO A 34 9.53 15.76 35.18
CA PRO A 34 10.54 15.11 34.31
C PRO A 34 11.01 13.75 34.94
N PRO A 35 12.00 12.97 34.43
CA PRO A 35 12.85 13.10 33.24
C PRO A 35 12.98 11.80 32.39
N THR A 36 13.78 11.88 31.32
CA THR A 36 14.56 10.78 30.72
C THR A 36 13.82 9.63 30.03
N HIS A 37 13.76 9.69 28.70
CA HIS A 37 14.49 8.75 27.84
C HIS A 37 14.55 9.34 26.44
N ALA A 38 15.75 9.71 25.98
CA ALA A 38 16.01 9.92 24.57
C ALA A 38 15.80 8.56 23.88
N THR A 39 14.62 8.36 23.28
CA THR A 39 14.40 7.24 22.38
C THR A 39 15.33 7.46 21.19
N PRO A 40 16.26 6.52 20.90
CA PRO A 40 17.02 6.61 19.66
C PRO A 40 16.00 6.59 18.54
N LEU A 41 16.21 7.42 17.52
CA LEU A 41 15.38 7.51 16.32
C LEU A 41 15.24 6.11 15.72
N ALA A 42 14.25 5.35 16.18
CA ALA A 42 13.99 4.01 15.73
C ALA A 42 13.59 4.16 14.28
N LYS A 43 14.38 3.56 13.39
CA LYS A 43 14.06 3.40 11.98
C LYS A 43 12.60 2.94 11.93
N ALA A 44 11.70 3.84 11.53
CA ALA A 44 10.27 3.68 11.80
C ALA A 44 9.79 2.36 11.20
N SER A 45 9.50 1.38 12.06
CA SER A 45 8.98 0.10 11.65
C SER A 45 7.57 0.33 11.13
N PHE A 46 7.41 0.19 9.82
CA PHE A 46 6.13 0.32 9.14
C PHE A 46 5.44 -1.03 9.16
N GLU A 47 4.25 -1.07 9.77
CA GLU A 47 3.42 -2.25 9.85
C GLU A 47 2.06 -1.93 9.22
N LYS A 48 1.63 -2.78 8.28
CA LYS A 48 0.38 -2.57 7.57
C LYS A 48 -0.40 -3.87 7.45
N LYS A 49 -1.69 -3.78 7.77
CA LYS A 49 -2.67 -4.87 7.66
C LYS A 49 -3.49 -4.70 6.38
N GLY A 50 -3.68 -5.77 5.62
CA GLY A 50 -4.43 -5.73 4.36
C GLY A 50 -4.72 -7.12 3.78
N PHE A 51 -5.12 -7.13 2.51
CA PHE A 51 -5.30 -8.31 1.69
C PHE A 51 -4.08 -8.52 0.80
N LEU A 52 -3.42 -9.66 0.92
CA LEU A 52 -2.23 -9.96 0.11
C LEU A 52 -2.66 -10.62 -1.20
N THR A 53 -2.27 -10.02 -2.32
CA THR A 53 -2.63 -10.49 -3.66
C THR A 53 -1.55 -10.14 -4.69
N THR A 54 -1.72 -10.56 -5.95
CA THR A 54 -0.85 -10.15 -7.04
C THR A 54 -1.29 -8.80 -7.60
N LYS A 55 -0.36 -8.03 -8.18
CA LYS A 55 -0.64 -6.71 -8.76
C LYS A 55 -1.77 -6.75 -9.78
N TRP A 56 -1.76 -7.75 -10.65
CA TRP A 56 -2.78 -7.94 -11.67
C TRP A 56 -4.17 -8.18 -11.07
N CYS A 57 -4.26 -9.06 -10.07
CA CYS A 57 -5.53 -9.32 -9.39
C CYS A 57 -6.08 -8.09 -8.65
N ALA A 58 -5.20 -7.27 -8.06
CA ALA A 58 -5.62 -6.01 -7.45
C ALA A 58 -6.14 -4.98 -8.47
N GLN A 59 -5.56 -4.94 -9.68
CA GLN A 59 -5.98 -4.03 -10.75
C GLN A 59 -7.32 -4.44 -11.37
N GLU A 60 -7.52 -5.75 -11.59
CA GLU A 60 -8.77 -6.30 -12.14
C GLU A 60 -9.89 -6.42 -11.09
N GLY A 61 -9.60 -6.13 -9.81
CA GLY A 61 -10.56 -6.29 -8.71
C GLY A 61 -10.90 -7.75 -8.38
N MET A 62 -10.14 -8.70 -8.91
CA MET A 62 -10.33 -10.13 -8.71
C MET A 62 -9.52 -10.61 -7.50
N PHE A 63 -9.92 -10.17 -6.31
CA PHE A 63 -9.21 -10.48 -5.07
C PHE A 63 -9.40 -11.93 -4.63
N SER A 64 -10.64 -12.40 -4.52
CA SER A 64 -11.01 -13.76 -4.09
C SER A 64 -10.77 -14.81 -5.15
N ASP A 65 -10.94 -14.45 -6.42
CA ASP A 65 -10.82 -15.36 -7.57
C ASP A 65 -9.48 -15.22 -8.28
N CYS A 66 -8.49 -14.61 -7.60
CA CYS A 66 -7.14 -14.47 -8.10
C CYS A 66 -6.53 -15.86 -8.33
N ARG A 67 -6.39 -16.25 -9.59
CA ARG A 67 -5.84 -17.55 -9.92
C ARG A 67 -4.33 -17.58 -9.72
N LEU A 68 -3.81 -18.73 -9.30
CA LEU A 68 -2.41 -18.90 -8.94
C LEU A 68 -1.45 -18.71 -10.13
N GLU A 69 -1.89 -18.87 -11.38
CA GLU A 69 -1.03 -18.61 -12.53
C GLU A 69 -0.48 -17.18 -12.52
N THR A 70 -1.27 -16.21 -12.05
CA THR A 70 -0.90 -14.79 -12.02
C THR A 70 0.32 -14.50 -11.15
N ILE A 71 0.65 -15.40 -10.21
CA ILE A 71 1.85 -15.34 -9.36
C ILE A 71 3.11 -15.57 -10.19
N VAL A 72 3.04 -16.51 -11.14
CA VAL A 72 4.20 -16.97 -11.92
C VAL A 72 4.45 -16.04 -13.10
N CYS A 73 3.40 -15.55 -13.73
CA CYS A 73 3.48 -14.86 -15.01
C CYS A 73 2.95 -13.42 -15.01
N GLY A 74 2.27 -13.00 -13.94
CA GLY A 74 1.76 -11.63 -13.76
C GLY A 74 0.49 -11.28 -14.53
N GLU A 75 -0.12 -12.18 -15.32
CA GLU A 75 -1.34 -11.88 -16.09
C GLU A 75 -2.33 -13.05 -16.14
N GLY A 76 -3.61 -12.75 -16.36
CA GLY A 76 -4.64 -13.75 -16.61
C GLY A 76 -4.40 -14.51 -17.91
N GLU A 77 -4.65 -15.82 -17.89
CA GLU A 77 -4.43 -16.73 -19.03
C GLU A 77 -3.00 -16.80 -19.59
N CYS A 78 -2.01 -16.34 -18.82
CA CYS A 78 -0.62 -16.32 -19.24
C CYS A 78 -0.04 -17.69 -19.59
N PHE A 79 -0.61 -18.78 -19.06
CA PHE A 79 -0.19 -20.15 -19.35
C PHE A 79 -0.26 -20.48 -20.85
N LYS A 80 -1.05 -19.72 -21.62
CA LYS A 80 -1.14 -19.84 -23.09
C LYS A 80 0.08 -19.25 -23.81
N LYS A 81 0.81 -18.32 -23.19
CA LYS A 81 1.95 -17.60 -23.77
C LYS A 81 3.28 -17.87 -23.06
N TRP A 82 3.23 -18.38 -21.83
CA TRP A 82 4.39 -18.67 -21.01
C TRP A 82 5.08 -19.95 -21.51
N GLU A 83 6.35 -19.84 -21.86
CA GLU A 83 7.17 -20.97 -22.30
C GLU A 83 8.12 -21.42 -21.18
N PHE A 84 8.51 -22.70 -21.22
CA PHE A 84 9.49 -23.24 -20.28
C PHE A 84 10.83 -22.51 -20.45
N GLY A 85 11.22 -21.73 -19.43
CA GLY A 85 12.43 -20.91 -19.44
C GLY A 85 12.16 -19.41 -19.32
N ASP A 86 10.91 -18.99 -19.46
CA ASP A 86 10.51 -17.61 -19.16
C ASP A 86 10.67 -17.29 -17.67
N LYS A 87 11.14 -16.06 -17.39
CA LYS A 87 11.34 -15.61 -16.01
C LYS A 87 10.01 -15.43 -15.29
N GLU A 88 9.97 -15.92 -14.05
CA GLU A 88 8.83 -15.71 -13.15
C GLU A 88 8.68 -14.22 -12.83
N LYS A 89 7.45 -13.72 -12.90
CA LYS A 89 7.07 -12.34 -12.58
C LYS A 89 6.20 -12.33 -11.34
N LEU A 90 6.86 -12.46 -10.20
CA LEU A 90 6.19 -12.37 -8.91
C LEU A 90 6.05 -10.90 -8.48
N GLU A 91 4.87 -10.34 -8.72
CA GLU A 91 4.52 -8.98 -8.28
C GLU A 91 3.42 -9.05 -7.20
N LEU A 92 3.82 -9.04 -5.93
CA LEU A 92 2.92 -9.06 -4.79
C LEU A 92 2.57 -7.64 -4.33
N VAL A 93 1.32 -7.44 -3.97
CA VAL A 93 0.79 -6.18 -3.44
C VAL A 93 -0.06 -6.42 -2.19
N LEU A 94 -0.02 -5.48 -1.26
CA LEU A 94 -0.90 -5.43 -0.11
C LEU A 94 -2.01 -4.42 -0.36
N PHE A 95 -3.24 -4.90 -0.53
CA PHE A 95 -4.41 -4.04 -0.64
C PHE A 95 -4.96 -3.68 0.75
N VAL A 96 -4.97 -2.40 1.09
CA VAL A 96 -5.47 -1.90 2.38
C VAL A 96 -6.90 -1.41 2.19
N HIS A 97 -7.87 -2.24 2.60
CA HIS A 97 -9.31 -1.96 2.48
C HIS A 97 -9.72 -0.58 3.01
N ASN A 98 -9.15 -0.17 4.14
CA ASN A 98 -9.49 1.11 4.78
C ASN A 98 -9.09 2.34 3.95
N GLU A 99 -8.08 2.20 3.09
CA GLU A 99 -7.57 3.30 2.25
C GLU A 99 -7.99 3.19 0.80
N GLY A 100 -8.50 2.02 0.38
CA GLY A 100 -8.78 1.71 -1.01
C GLY A 100 -7.53 1.76 -1.90
N LYS A 101 -6.34 1.55 -1.31
CA LYS A 101 -5.05 1.62 -2.00
C LYS A 101 -4.30 0.30 -1.85
N TYR A 102 -3.54 -0.06 -2.87
CA TYR A 102 -2.56 -1.14 -2.81
C TYR A 102 -1.14 -0.59 -2.71
N TYR A 103 -0.30 -1.32 -2.01
CA TYR A 103 1.13 -1.04 -1.87
C TYR A 103 1.92 -2.18 -2.49
N GLU A 104 2.92 -1.86 -3.30
CA GLU A 104 3.81 -2.88 -3.85
C GLU A 104 4.78 -3.37 -2.77
N ILE A 105 5.02 -4.68 -2.75
CA ILE A 105 5.88 -5.32 -1.75
C ILE A 105 7.23 -5.64 -2.39
N SER A 106 8.30 -5.08 -1.83
CA SER A 106 9.67 -5.44 -2.16
C SER A 106 10.23 -6.33 -1.04
N PRO A 107 10.45 -7.63 -1.29
CA PRO A 107 11.10 -8.52 -0.33
C PRO A 107 12.50 -8.01 0.04
N GLN A 108 12.81 -7.94 1.34
CA GLN A 108 14.15 -7.68 1.86
C GLN A 108 14.72 -8.95 2.52
N GLU A 109 15.98 -8.86 2.93
CA GLU A 109 16.64 -9.93 3.69
C GLU A 109 15.81 -10.29 4.95
N GLY A 110 15.43 -11.56 5.06
CA GLY A 110 14.54 -12.08 6.13
C GLY A 110 13.08 -12.28 5.72
N PHE A 111 12.64 -11.80 4.55
CA PHE A 111 11.29 -12.05 4.05
C PHE A 111 11.20 -13.35 3.26
N HIS A 112 10.53 -14.36 3.82
CA HIS A 112 10.28 -15.64 3.16
C HIS A 112 9.06 -15.53 2.23
N ILE A 113 9.33 -15.26 0.96
CA ILE A 113 8.30 -15.13 -0.09
C ILE A 113 7.39 -16.36 -0.16
N SER A 114 7.96 -17.57 -0.16
CA SER A 114 7.19 -18.81 -0.25
C SER A 114 6.18 -18.94 0.89
N HIS A 115 6.59 -18.65 2.12
CA HIS A 115 5.74 -18.69 3.29
C HIS A 115 4.62 -17.63 3.21
N ALA A 116 4.94 -16.42 2.74
CA ALA A 116 3.94 -15.37 2.54
C ALA A 116 2.91 -15.73 1.44
N ILE A 117 3.33 -16.44 0.39
CA ILE A 117 2.42 -16.93 -0.66
C ILE A 117 1.53 -18.06 -0.11
N GLU A 118 2.10 -19.05 0.56
CA GLU A 118 1.36 -20.22 1.07
C GLU A 118 0.31 -19.83 2.12
N GLU A 119 0.68 -18.96 3.07
CA GLU A 119 -0.18 -18.62 4.20
C GLU A 119 -0.96 -17.32 4.02
N GLY A 120 -0.46 -16.41 3.18
CA GLY A 120 -1.01 -15.06 3.05
C GLY A 120 -1.76 -14.81 1.75
N LEU A 121 -1.46 -15.52 0.67
CA LEU A 121 -2.05 -15.19 -0.62
C LEU A 121 -3.56 -15.40 -0.61
N SER A 122 -4.28 -14.42 -1.16
CA SER A 122 -5.73 -14.40 -1.23
C SER A 122 -6.39 -14.46 0.16
N ARG A 123 -5.68 -14.02 1.21
CA ARG A 123 -6.21 -13.89 2.57
C ARG A 123 -6.34 -12.42 2.96
N ASN A 124 -7.42 -12.12 3.66
CA ASN A 124 -7.62 -10.85 4.34
C ASN A 124 -6.81 -10.82 5.63
N GLU A 125 -6.56 -9.61 6.15
CA GLU A 125 -5.98 -9.41 7.47
C GLU A 125 -4.52 -9.84 7.63
N VAL A 126 -3.81 -9.98 6.53
CA VAL A 126 -2.36 -10.22 6.49
C VAL A 126 -1.64 -8.97 6.96
N THR A 127 -0.63 -9.15 7.82
CA THR A 127 0.21 -8.06 8.30
C THR A 127 1.60 -8.16 7.69
N ILE A 128 2.03 -7.08 7.00
CA ILE A 128 3.38 -6.95 6.46
C ILE A 128 4.16 -5.98 7.33
N LYS A 129 5.35 -6.40 7.76
CA LYS A 129 6.27 -5.61 8.59
C LYS A 129 7.50 -5.20 7.78
N GLY A 130 7.96 -3.98 7.98
CA GLY A 130 9.19 -3.52 7.32
C GLY A 130 9.38 -2.01 7.37
N SER A 131 9.74 -1.42 6.24
CA SER A 131 9.88 0.03 6.08
C SER A 131 9.12 0.50 4.84
N TYR A 132 8.60 1.72 4.87
CA TYR A 132 7.89 2.30 3.74
C TYR A 132 8.78 3.27 2.97
N ASP A 133 8.89 3.07 1.66
CA ASP A 133 9.56 4.01 0.75
C ASP A 133 8.50 4.92 0.10
N SER A 134 8.39 6.14 0.65
CA SER A 134 7.45 7.16 0.18
C SER A 134 7.70 7.60 -1.26
N ASN A 135 8.91 7.44 -1.81
CA ASN A 135 9.22 7.88 -3.17
C ASN A 135 8.60 6.95 -4.22
N LYS A 136 8.52 5.66 -3.90
CA LYS A 136 8.07 4.60 -4.82
C LYS A 136 6.71 4.02 -4.43
N ASN A 137 6.15 4.42 -3.29
CA ASN A 137 4.95 3.83 -2.70
C ASN A 137 5.09 2.32 -2.46
N MET A 138 6.27 1.87 -2.05
CA MET A 138 6.56 0.45 -1.84
C MET A 138 6.86 0.14 -0.38
N ILE A 139 6.46 -1.04 0.07
CA ILE A 139 6.82 -1.58 1.37
C ILE A 139 8.05 -2.47 1.19
N LEU A 140 9.15 -2.08 1.82
CA LEU A 140 10.35 -2.89 1.97
C LEU A 140 10.08 -3.91 3.08
N ALA A 141 9.55 -5.07 2.71
CA ALA A 141 9.07 -6.05 3.67
C ALA A 141 10.23 -6.85 4.25
N THR A 142 10.32 -6.86 5.58
CA THR A 142 11.29 -7.65 6.35
C THR A 142 10.62 -8.83 7.05
N GLY A 143 9.29 -8.82 7.18
CA GLY A 143 8.53 -9.87 7.86
C GLY A 143 7.08 -9.95 7.40
N PHE A 144 6.49 -11.11 7.68
CA PHE A 144 5.12 -11.47 7.34
C PHE A 144 4.46 -12.10 8.57
N GLU A 145 3.23 -11.71 8.86
CA GLU A 145 2.37 -12.41 9.80
C GLU A 145 1.10 -12.85 9.09
N ALA A 146 0.82 -14.15 9.22
CA ALA A 146 -0.36 -14.80 8.71
C ALA A 146 -1.63 -14.17 9.32
N PRO A 147 -2.77 -14.25 8.60
CA PRO A 147 -4.02 -13.75 9.13
C PRO A 147 -4.37 -14.42 10.45
N PRO A 148 -4.96 -13.68 11.41
CA PRO A 148 -5.35 -14.27 12.68
C PRO A 148 -6.32 -15.44 12.43
N PRO A 149 -6.22 -16.53 13.20
CA PRO A 149 -7.15 -17.64 13.09
C PRO A 149 -8.59 -17.10 13.16
N PRO A 150 -9.52 -17.64 12.36
CA PRO A 150 -10.90 -17.18 12.39
C PRO A 150 -11.38 -17.24 13.84
N GLN A 151 -11.83 -16.10 14.37
CA GLN A 151 -12.38 -16.05 15.71
C GLN A 151 -13.49 -17.10 15.74
N LYS A 152 -13.33 -18.13 16.59
CA LYS A 152 -14.34 -19.16 16.73
C LYS A 152 -15.63 -18.43 17.09
N SER A 153 -16.53 -18.32 16.11
CA SER A 153 -17.92 -18.00 16.41
C SER A 153 -18.33 -19.10 17.37
N PHE A 154 -18.45 -18.70 18.63
CA PHE A 154 -19.14 -19.49 19.61
C PHE A 154 -20.57 -19.56 19.09
N PHE A 155 -20.85 -20.53 18.22
CA PHE A 155 -22.14 -21.19 18.14
C PHE A 155 -22.38 -21.85 19.51
N LYS A 156 -22.47 -21.01 20.56
CA LYS A 156 -23.16 -21.30 21.80
C LYS A 156 -24.59 -21.48 21.34
N GLY A 157 -25.02 -22.74 21.38
CA GLY A 157 -26.17 -23.24 20.66
C GLY A 157 -27.37 -22.30 20.66
N CYS A 158 -27.93 -22.11 19.48
CA CYS A 158 -29.37 -22.21 19.39
C CYS A 158 -29.68 -23.70 19.38
N LEU A 159 -30.43 -24.13 20.39
CA LEU A 159 -31.08 -25.44 20.50
C LEU A 159 -31.82 -25.82 19.22
#